data_AF-A0A7V5JH41-F1
#
_entry.id   AF-A0A7V5JH41-F1
#
_cell.length_a   1.000
_cell.length_b   1.000
_cell.length_c   1.000
_cell.angle_alpha   90.00
_cell.angle_beta   90.00
_cell.angle_gamma   90.00
#
_symmetry.space_group_name_H-M   'P 1'
#
loop_
_entity.id
_entity.type
_entity.pdbx_description
1 polymer ?
#
loop_
_entity_poly.entity_id
_entity_poly.type
_entity_poly.pdbx_seq_one_letter_code
_entity_poly.pdbx_strand_id
1 'polypeptide(L)'
;MLAYIVRRLFYAIPILVGVNLITFALFFVVNPPDDMARMQLGMKRVTPEAIERWKEAHGYHLPLLYNEDAPGMEKFTRTIFYTKSVRLFLFDFGRSDSGRDIGYDIRQRMWPSL
;
A
#
# COMPACT_ATOMS: atom_id res chain seq x y z
N MET A 1 30.90 5.89 17.11
CA MET A 1 29.88 4.95 16.58
C MET A 1 28.46 5.50 16.67
N LEU A 2 27.95 5.97 17.82
CA LEU A 2 26.57 6.49 17.93
C LEU A 2 26.25 7.65 16.95
N ALA A 3 27.09 8.69 16.90
CA ALA A 3 26.90 9.81 15.98
C ALA A 3 26.88 9.39 14.49
N TYR A 4 27.66 8.36 14.13
CA TYR A 4 27.67 7.80 12.78
C TYR A 4 26.35 7.06 12.47
N ILE A 5 25.83 6.27 13.42
CA ILE A 5 24.55 5.58 13.28
C ILE A 5 23.41 6.60 13.14
N VAL A 6 23.38 7.62 14.00
CA VAL A 6 22.37 8.68 13.94
C VAL A 6 22.39 9.39 12.58
N ARG A 7 23.56 9.79 12.08
CA ARG A 7 23.70 10.39 10.75
C ARG A 7 23.14 9.48 9.65
N ARG A 8 23.39 8.17 9.75
CA ARG A 8 22.92 7.18 8.78
C ARG A 8 21.40 6.95 8.85
N LEU A 9 20.80 7.01 10.04
CA LEU A 9 19.34 6.98 10.19
C LEU A 9 18.69 8.18 9.51
N PHE A 10 19.27 9.37 9.62
CA PHE A 10 18.75 10.55 8.90
C PHE A 10 18.84 10.41 7.38
N TYR A 11 19.89 9.77 6.85
CA TYR A 11 19.96 9.47 5.41
C TYR A 11 18.95 8.41 4.97
N ALA A 12 18.54 7.52 5.86
CA ALA A 12 17.53 6.51 5.54
C ALA A 12 16.16 7.13 5.29
N ILE A 13 15.80 8.23 5.97
CA ILE A 13 14.49 8.88 5.82
C ILE A 13 14.19 9.28 4.35
N PRO A 14 15.00 10.10 3.67
CA PRO A 14 14.71 10.48 2.29
C PRO A 14 14.79 9.29 1.33
N ILE A 15 15.67 8.31 1.59
CA ILE A 15 15.75 7.09 0.78
C ILE A 15 14.46 6.29 0.89
N LEU A 16 13.96 6.08 2.11
CA LEU A 16 12.72 5.34 2.38
C LEU A 16 11.52 6.03 1.74
N VAL A 17 11.43 7.36 1.83
CA VAL A 17 10.38 8.14 1.15
C VAL A 17 10.49 7.95 -0.36
N GLY A 18 11.68 8.08 -0.95
CA GLY A 18 11.89 7.90 -2.39
C GLY A 18 11.50 6.50 -2.88
N VAL A 19 11.97 5.46 -2.19
CA VAL A 19 11.61 4.07 -2.51
C VAL A 19 10.09 3.87 -2.40
N ASN A 20 9.45 4.36 -1.34
CA ASN A 20 8.00 4.23 -1.16
C ASN A 20 7.20 4.92 -2.25
N LEU A 21 7.59 6.13 -2.67
CA LEU A 21 6.97 6.84 -3.79
C LEU A 21 7.12 6.06 -5.11
N ILE A 22 8.31 5.54 -5.39
CA ILE A 22 8.57 4.72 -6.59
C ILE A 22 7.73 3.44 -6.55
N THR A 23 7.73 2.73 -5.42
CA THR A 23 6.92 1.52 -5.24
C THR A 23 5.44 1.83 -5.42
N PHE A 24 4.92 2.89 -4.81
CA PHE A 24 3.53 3.29 -5.01
C PHE A 24 3.21 3.57 -6.48
N ALA A 25 4.08 4.30 -7.18
CA ALA A 25 3.89 4.59 -8.60
C ALA A 25 3.86 3.30 -9.43
N LEU A 26 4.79 2.38 -9.21
CA LEU A 26 4.83 1.11 -9.93
C LEU A 26 3.60 0.24 -9.67
N PHE A 27 3.14 0.18 -8.42
CA PHE A 27 2.04 -0.71 -8.03
C PHE A 27 0.64 -0.13 -8.24
N PHE A 28 0.46 1.20 -8.24
CA PHE A 28 -0.88 1.80 -8.29
C PHE A 28 -1.10 2.80 -9.42
N VAL A 29 -0.02 3.39 -9.96
CA VAL A 29 -0.12 4.30 -11.12
C VAL A 29 0.08 3.53 -12.40
N VAL A 30 1.14 2.71 -12.47
CA VAL A 30 1.47 1.88 -13.64
C VAL A 30 0.61 0.62 -13.70
N ASN A 31 0.19 0.09 -12.55
CA ASN A 31 -0.76 -1.02 -12.45
C ASN A 31 -2.04 -0.53 -11.74
N PRO A 32 -3.03 -0.01 -12.47
CA PRO A 32 -4.24 0.50 -11.85
C PRO A 32 -5.02 -0.60 -11.11
N PRO A 33 -5.78 -0.25 -10.04
CA PRO A 33 -6.62 -1.19 -9.31
C PRO A 33 -7.59 -2.02 -10.15
N ASP A 34 -8.09 -1.46 -11.25
CA ASP A 34 -8.96 -2.17 -12.18
C ASP A 34 -8.27 -3.37 -12.83
N ASP A 35 -6.98 -3.23 -13.14
CA ASP A 35 -6.18 -4.32 -13.72
C ASP A 35 -5.90 -5.40 -12.67
N MET A 36 -5.62 -4.99 -11.42
CA MET A 36 -5.52 -5.94 -10.29
C MET A 36 -6.80 -6.74 -10.12
N ALA A 37 -7.96 -6.07 -10.17
CA ALA A 37 -9.26 -6.72 -10.08
C ALA A 37 -9.46 -7.74 -11.20
N ARG A 38 -9.15 -7.37 -12.45
CA ARG A 38 -9.26 -8.28 -13.60
C ARG A 38 -8.34 -9.50 -13.49
N MET A 39 -7.10 -9.29 -13.03
CA MET A 39 -6.15 -10.37 -12.79
C MET A 39 -6.68 -11.33 -11.71
N GLN A 40 -7.25 -10.80 -10.63
CA GLN A 40 -7.72 -11.59 -9.49
C GLN A 40 -9.06 -12.31 -9.76
N LEU A 41 -9.98 -11.68 -10.50
CA LEU A 41 -11.30 -12.22 -10.82
C LEU A 41 -11.30 -13.17 -12.03
N GLY A 42 -10.14 -13.34 -12.68
CA GLY A 42 -10.00 -14.15 -13.88
C GLY A 42 -10.31 -13.34 -15.13
N MET A 43 -9.25 -12.99 -15.87
CA MET A 43 -9.23 -12.07 -17.03
C MET A 43 -10.35 -12.23 -18.09
N LYS A 44 -11.06 -13.36 -18.14
CA LYS A 44 -12.12 -13.64 -19.13
C LYS A 44 -13.50 -13.42 -18.49
N ARG A 45 -14.25 -12.45 -19.04
CA ARG A 45 -15.67 -12.15 -18.71
C ARG A 45 -15.90 -11.58 -17.31
N VAL A 46 -15.02 -10.71 -16.85
CA VAL A 46 -15.27 -9.92 -15.63
C VAL A 46 -16.23 -8.78 -15.96
N THR A 47 -17.34 -8.68 -15.23
CA THR A 47 -18.28 -7.55 -15.39
C THR A 47 -17.75 -6.31 -14.65
N PRO A 48 -18.09 -5.09 -15.09
CA PRO A 48 -17.70 -3.88 -14.38
C PRO A 48 -18.16 -3.88 -12.91
N GLU A 49 -19.34 -4.41 -12.62
CA GLU A 49 -19.86 -4.47 -11.24
C GLU A 49 -19.01 -5.39 -10.35
N ALA A 50 -18.46 -6.48 -10.91
CA ALA A 50 -17.56 -7.37 -10.19
C ALA A 50 -16.24 -6.68 -9.85
N ILE A 51 -15.71 -5.86 -10.76
CA ILE A 51 -14.50 -5.05 -10.53
C ILE A 51 -14.73 -4.05 -9.39
N GLU A 52 -15.82 -3.29 -9.44
CA GLU A 52 -16.14 -2.30 -8.40
C GLU A 52 -16.31 -2.96 -7.04
N ARG A 53 -17.08 -4.06 -6.96
CA ARG A 53 -17.23 -4.81 -5.70
C ARG A 53 -15.91 -5.34 -5.15
N TRP A 54 -15.02 -5.80 -6.04
CA TRP A 54 -13.70 -6.25 -5.62
C TRP A 54 -12.85 -5.10 -5.08
N LYS A 55 -12.84 -3.94 -5.76
CA LYS A 55 -12.13 -2.74 -5.30
C LYS A 55 -12.67 -2.24 -3.96
N GLU A 56 -13.99 -2.23 -3.79
CA GLU A 56 -14.63 -1.85 -2.52
C GLU A 56 -14.18 -2.77 -1.38
N ALA A 57 -14.27 -4.10 -1.59
CA ALA A 57 -13.89 -5.10 -0.59
C ALA A 57 -12.41 -5.03 -0.17
N HIS A 58 -11.51 -4.62 -1.07
CA HIS A 58 -10.06 -4.53 -0.82
C HIS A 58 -9.57 -3.11 -0.52
N GLY A 59 -10.47 -2.12 -0.51
CA GLY A 59 -10.17 -0.71 -0.24
C GLY A 59 -9.52 0.03 -1.42
N TYR A 60 -9.52 -0.54 -2.62
CA TYR A 60 -9.00 0.07 -3.83
C TYR A 60 -9.98 0.97 -4.58
N HIS A 61 -11.18 1.18 -4.03
CA HIS A 61 -12.14 2.18 -4.50
C HIS A 61 -11.73 3.61 -4.12
N LEU A 62 -10.76 3.76 -3.22
CA LEU A 62 -10.30 5.06 -2.75
C LEU A 62 -9.49 5.80 -3.82
N PRO A 63 -9.51 7.14 -3.82
CA PRO A 63 -8.60 7.94 -4.66
C PRO A 63 -7.13 7.67 -4.33
N LEU A 64 -6.25 7.86 -5.32
CA LEU A 64 -4.82 7.57 -5.18
C LEU A 64 -4.12 8.44 -4.13
N LEU A 65 -4.26 9.77 -4.23
CA LEU A 65 -3.48 10.73 -3.43
C LEU A 65 -4.34 11.77 -2.69
N TYR A 66 -5.53 12.09 -3.20
CA TYR A 66 -6.38 13.12 -2.65
C TYR A 66 -7.85 12.75 -2.84
N ASN A 67 -8.62 12.86 -1.77
CA ASN A 67 -10.03 12.51 -1.72
C ASN A 67 -10.87 13.78 -1.56
N GLU A 68 -11.47 14.26 -2.65
CA GLU A 68 -12.25 15.49 -2.68
C GLU A 68 -13.51 15.42 -1.82
N ASP A 69 -14.12 14.23 -1.75
CA ASP A 69 -15.38 13.97 -1.06
C ASP A 69 -15.24 13.83 0.45
N ALA A 70 -14.01 13.65 0.95
CA ALA A 70 -13.76 13.48 2.38
C ALA A 70 -13.60 14.85 3.11
N PRO A 71 -13.99 14.97 4.39
CA PRO A 71 -13.81 16.21 5.15
C PRO A 71 -12.41 16.32 5.79
N GLY A 72 -11.89 17.56 5.89
CA GLY A 72 -10.70 17.87 6.70
C GLY A 72 -9.44 17.07 6.32
N MET A 73 -8.80 16.43 7.31
CA MET A 73 -7.57 15.65 7.11
C MET A 73 -7.82 14.32 6.38
N GLU A 74 -9.07 13.84 6.35
CA GLU A 74 -9.42 12.60 5.64
C GLU A 74 -9.20 12.71 4.13
N LYS A 75 -9.14 13.94 3.60
CA LYS A 75 -8.77 14.19 2.21
C LYS A 75 -7.41 13.60 1.83
N PHE A 76 -6.49 13.49 2.77
CA PHE A 76 -5.16 12.92 2.56
C PHE A 76 -5.04 11.50 3.11
N THR A 77 -5.72 11.20 4.24
CA THR A 77 -5.58 9.90 4.91
C THR A 77 -6.52 8.82 4.36
N ARG A 78 -7.63 9.21 3.73
CA ARG A 78 -8.59 8.30 3.07
C ARG A 78 -8.26 8.12 1.59
N THR A 79 -7.03 7.67 1.34
CA THR A 79 -6.44 7.49 0.01
C THR A 79 -5.68 6.17 -0.06
N ILE A 80 -5.46 5.63 -1.26
CA ILE A 80 -4.65 4.42 -1.45
C ILE A 80 -3.21 4.66 -0.99
N PHE A 81 -2.62 5.80 -1.32
CA PHE A 81 -1.25 6.13 -0.90
C PHE A 81 -1.09 6.11 0.61
N TYR A 82 -2.00 6.73 1.35
CA TYR A 82 -1.90 6.72 2.81
C TYR A 82 -2.11 5.31 3.36
N THR A 83 -3.17 4.62 2.93
CA THR A 83 -3.58 3.33 3.47
C THR A 83 -2.63 2.18 3.12
N LYS A 84 -2.03 2.18 1.93
CA LYS A 84 -1.18 1.08 1.42
C LYS A 84 0.31 1.41 1.46
N SER A 85 0.72 2.69 1.57
CA SER A 85 2.14 3.07 1.52
C SER A 85 2.62 3.82 2.76
N VAL A 86 1.89 4.83 3.24
CA VAL A 86 2.35 5.64 4.39
C VAL A 86 2.24 4.87 5.72
N ARG A 87 1.15 4.10 5.91
CA ARG A 87 0.95 3.30 7.13
C ARG A 87 2.06 2.29 7.40
N LEU A 88 2.75 1.83 6.36
CA LEU A 88 3.90 0.91 6.49
C LEU A 88 5.05 1.52 7.31
N PHE A 89 5.22 2.85 7.26
CA PHE A 89 6.20 3.56 8.09
C PHE A 89 5.82 3.61 9.58
N LEU A 90 4.53 3.45 9.87
CA LEU A 90 4.00 3.33 11.24
C LEU A 90 3.99 1.88 11.73
N PHE A 91 4.61 0.95 10.97
CA PHE A 91 4.58 -0.50 11.21
C PHE A 91 3.17 -1.10 11.18
N ASP A 92 2.20 -0.39 10.58
CA ASP A 92 0.88 -0.93 10.28
C ASP A 92 0.89 -1.53 8.87
N PHE A 93 1.20 -2.82 8.81
CA PHE A 93 1.29 -3.58 7.56
C PHE A 93 -0.07 -4.07 7.05
N GLY A 94 -1.10 -4.08 7.90
CA GLY A 94 -2.44 -4.56 7.55
C GLY A 94 -2.49 -6.03 7.12
N ARG A 95 -3.49 -6.34 6.28
CA ARG A 95 -3.72 -7.67 5.71
C ARG A 95 -3.43 -7.68 4.21
N SER A 96 -2.97 -8.82 3.73
CA SER A 96 -2.84 -9.10 2.30
C SER A 96 -4.21 -9.22 1.64
N ASP A 97 -4.26 -9.12 0.31
CA ASP A 97 -5.50 -9.32 -0.46
C ASP A 97 -6.01 -10.77 -0.38
N SER A 98 -5.17 -11.71 0.07
CA SER A 98 -5.57 -13.09 0.40
C SER A 98 -6.08 -13.27 1.84
N GLY A 99 -6.22 -12.19 2.61
CA GLY A 99 -6.73 -12.17 3.98
C GLY A 99 -5.69 -12.48 5.08
N ARG A 100 -4.46 -12.85 4.73
CA ARG A 100 -3.38 -13.10 5.71
C ARG A 100 -2.92 -11.81 6.40
N ASP A 101 -2.59 -11.91 7.69
CA ASP A 101 -1.97 -10.83 8.46
C ASP A 101 -0.48 -10.69 8.09
N ILE A 102 -0.11 -9.54 7.52
CA ILE A 102 1.23 -9.31 7.02
C ILE A 102 2.24 -9.17 8.17
N GLY A 103 1.87 -8.49 9.25
CA GLY A 103 2.75 -8.30 10.41
C GLY A 103 3.02 -9.61 11.16
N TYR A 104 2.04 -10.51 11.22
CA TYR A 104 2.23 -11.86 11.73
C TYR A 104 3.20 -12.67 10.85
N ASP A 105 2.96 -12.71 9.52
CA ASP A 105 3.82 -13.42 8.58
C ASP A 105 5.26 -12.89 8.61
N ILE A 106 5.43 -11.56 8.63
CA ILE A 106 6.73 -10.89 8.74
C ILE A 106 7.46 -11.34 10.00
N ARG A 107 6.83 -11.31 11.18
CA ARG A 107 7.46 -11.74 12.45
C ARG A 107 7.87 -13.21 12.45
N GLN A 108 7.05 -14.08 11.85
CA GLN A 108 7.34 -15.52 11.83
C GLN A 108 8.44 -15.88 10.82
N ARG A 109 8.52 -15.15 9.70
CA ARG A 109 9.33 -15.55 8.54
C ARG A 109 10.56 -14.69 8.27
N MET A 110 10.75 -13.59 9.00
CA MET A 110 11.92 -12.71 8.80
C MET A 110 13.24 -13.30 9.29
N TRP A 111 13.21 -14.25 10.22
CA TRP A 111 14.42 -14.85 10.83
C TRP A 111 15.08 -15.95 10.00
N PRO A 112 14.36 -16.91 9.39
CA PRO A 112 14.99 -17.99 8.64
C PRO A 112 15.75 -17.55 7.37
N SER A 113 15.70 -16.26 7.01
CA SER A 113 16.40 -15.66 5.88
C SER A 113 17.60 -14.79 6.25
N LEU A 114 17.98 -14.73 7.54
CA LEU A 114 19.16 -14.04 8.08
C LEU A 114 20.19 -15.07 8.55
#